data_AF-A0A2E2UMB8-F1
#
_entry.id   AF-A0A2E2UMB8-F1
#
_cell.length_a   1.000
_cell.length_b   1.000
_cell.length_c   1.000
_cell.angle_alpha   90.00
_cell.angle_beta   90.00
_cell.angle_gamma   90.00
#
_symmetry.space_group_name_H-M   'P 1'
#
loop_
_entity.id
_entity.type
_entity.pdbx_description
1 polymer ?
#
loop_
_entity_poly.entity_id
_entity_poly.type
_entity_poly.pdbx_seq_one_letter_code
_entity_poly.pdbx_strand_id
1 'polypeptide(L)'
;MARRERLSSIRQRRQKSRRKRGEEGSDLVTPRAERKGKLPGRFSGVLMGLTVVFIIMQAVVASPEPTTTINSVLGAAFFLLFGYFMLLWLKRRDIDNAALLSILFGGLLAVGVTVAKNLSPSITLDPLELVLTLPLLILGVFLGRLVFNHSP
;
A
#
# COMPACT_ATOMS: atom_id res chain seq x y z
N MET A 1 -11.46 44.54 41.68
CA MET A 1 -10.47 43.43 41.65
C MET A 1 -11.08 42.02 41.51
N ALA A 2 -12.39 41.83 41.70
CA ALA A 2 -13.07 40.51 41.67
C ALA A 2 -13.13 39.75 40.31
N ARG A 3 -12.74 40.38 39.19
CA ARG A 3 -12.79 39.74 37.85
C ARG A 3 -11.56 38.88 37.54
N ARG A 4 -10.42 39.17 38.18
CA ARG A 4 -9.15 38.45 37.96
C ARG A 4 -9.09 37.11 38.71
N GLU A 5 -9.75 37.00 39.86
CA GLU A 5 -9.80 35.77 40.67
C GLU A 5 -10.72 34.68 40.07
N ARG A 6 -11.76 35.07 39.34
CA ARG A 6 -12.62 34.12 38.61
C ARG A 6 -11.90 33.45 37.44
N LEU A 7 -10.91 34.13 36.84
CA LEU A 7 -10.16 33.58 35.71
C LEU A 7 -9.05 32.60 36.13
N SER A 8 -8.46 32.78 37.33
CA SER A 8 -7.43 31.86 37.84
C SER A 8 -8.01 30.52 38.29
N SER A 9 -9.20 30.52 38.91
CA SER A 9 -9.89 29.30 39.35
C SER A 9 -10.34 28.40 38.18
N ILE A 10 -10.72 28.98 37.03
CA ILE A 10 -11.07 28.23 35.81
C ILE A 10 -9.83 27.58 35.18
N ARG A 11 -8.67 28.26 35.19
CA ARG A 11 -7.41 27.70 34.66
C ARG A 11 -6.89 26.54 35.52
N GLN A 12 -6.98 26.65 36.84
CA GLN A 12 -6.58 25.56 37.75
C GLN A 12 -7.45 24.29 37.60
N ARG A 13 -8.77 24.44 37.40
CA ARG A 13 -9.65 23.28 37.15
C ARG A 13 -9.28 22.54 35.85
N ARG A 14 -8.92 23.26 34.79
CA ARG A 14 -8.49 22.65 33.51
C ARG A 14 -7.16 21.91 33.63
N GLN A 15 -6.23 22.41 34.42
CA GLN A 15 -4.91 21.78 34.59
C GLN A 15 -4.99 20.51 35.46
N LYS A 16 -5.85 20.50 36.49
CA LYS A 16 -6.09 19.32 37.34
C LYS A 16 -6.81 18.20 36.58
N SER A 17 -7.71 18.55 35.66
CA SER A 17 -8.39 17.57 34.78
C SER A 17 -7.44 16.97 33.73
N ARG A 18 -6.50 17.76 33.20
CA ARG A 18 -5.44 17.25 32.30
C ARG A 18 -4.46 16.29 32.96
N ARG A 19 -4.11 16.51 34.24
CA ARG A 19 -3.22 15.60 34.97
C ARG A 19 -3.89 14.27 35.32
N LYS A 20 -5.17 14.27 35.71
CA LYS A 20 -5.91 13.03 36.00
C LYS A 20 -6.21 12.18 34.76
N ARG A 21 -6.32 12.79 33.57
CA ARG A 21 -6.57 12.08 32.30
C ARG A 21 -5.29 11.54 31.63
N GLY A 22 -4.13 11.69 32.28
CA GLY A 22 -2.84 11.18 31.80
C GLY A 22 -2.44 9.82 32.38
N GLU A 23 -3.15 9.31 33.39
CA GLU A 23 -2.78 8.07 34.09
C GLU A 23 -3.76 6.91 33.89
N GLU A 24 -4.93 7.11 33.28
CA GLU A 24 -5.86 6.03 32.95
C GLU A 24 -6.49 6.26 31.57
N GLY A 25 -6.06 5.47 30.58
CA GLY A 25 -6.71 5.35 29.27
C GLY A 25 -6.00 6.08 28.12
N SER A 26 -5.14 5.36 27.39
CA SER A 26 -4.74 5.74 26.03
C SER A 26 -4.57 4.51 25.14
N ASP A 27 -5.52 3.58 25.22
CA ASP A 27 -5.94 2.85 24.04
C ASP A 27 -7.15 3.56 23.45
N LEU A 28 -7.11 3.76 22.13
CA LEU A 28 -8.20 4.14 21.23
C LEU A 28 -8.42 5.65 20.94
N VAL A 29 -8.07 5.96 19.69
CA VAL A 29 -8.57 7.03 18.80
C VAL A 29 -8.03 8.43 19.07
N THR A 30 -6.82 8.67 18.58
CA THR A 30 -6.44 9.98 18.04
C THR A 30 -7.24 10.23 16.76
N PRO A 31 -8.09 11.28 16.67
CA PRO A 31 -8.54 11.75 15.37
C PRO A 31 -7.32 12.39 14.71
N ARG A 32 -6.61 11.59 13.90
CA ARG A 32 -5.43 12.03 13.16
C ARG A 32 -5.87 13.16 12.24
N ALA A 33 -5.50 14.38 12.62
CA ALA A 33 -5.80 15.60 11.90
C ALA A 33 -5.59 15.38 10.40
N GLU A 34 -6.65 15.66 9.62
CA GLU A 34 -6.64 15.67 8.17
C GLU A 34 -5.42 16.48 7.70
N ARG A 35 -4.33 15.80 7.34
CA ARG A 35 -3.34 16.35 6.43
C ARG A 35 -4.02 16.41 5.07
N LYS A 36 -4.81 17.46 4.87
CA LYS A 36 -5.47 17.87 3.62
C LYS A 36 -4.44 18.41 2.62
N GLY A 37 -3.25 17.83 2.58
CA GLY A 37 -2.33 17.95 1.46
C GLY A 37 -2.84 17.05 0.34
N LYS A 38 -2.69 17.47 -0.92
CA LYS A 38 -3.04 16.65 -2.09
C LYS A 38 -2.14 15.41 -2.10
N LEU A 39 -2.50 14.37 -1.34
CA LEU A 39 -1.77 13.11 -1.34
C LEU A 39 -1.76 12.58 -2.79
N PRO A 40 -0.58 12.34 -3.38
CA PRO A 40 -0.47 11.79 -4.72
C PRO A 40 -1.21 10.46 -4.79
N GLY A 41 -1.91 10.20 -5.90
CA GLY A 41 -2.57 8.91 -6.12
C GLY A 41 -3.95 8.76 -5.48
N ARG A 42 -4.85 9.76 -5.62
CA ARG A 42 -6.28 9.63 -5.24
C ARG A 42 -6.95 8.38 -5.84
N PHE A 43 -6.45 7.93 -6.99
CA PHE A 43 -6.89 6.75 -7.74
C PHE A 43 -5.99 5.51 -7.55
N SER A 44 -4.96 5.56 -6.71
CA SER A 44 -3.98 4.47 -6.55
C SER A 44 -4.61 3.14 -6.15
N GLY A 45 -5.65 3.16 -5.30
CA GLY A 45 -6.35 1.93 -4.91
C GLY A 45 -7.16 1.31 -6.06
N VAL A 46 -7.80 2.14 -6.89
CA VAL A 46 -8.58 1.65 -8.06
C VAL A 46 -7.62 1.09 -9.11
N LEU A 47 -6.52 1.80 -9.38
CA LEU A 47 -5.48 1.35 -10.30
C LEU A 47 -4.81 0.06 -9.80
N MET A 48 -4.51 -0.05 -8.51
CA MET A 48 -4.03 -1.30 -7.90
C MET A 48 -5.03 -2.45 -8.12
N GLY A 49 -6.32 -2.22 -7.86
CA GLY A 49 -7.36 -3.24 -8.07
C GLY A 49 -7.43 -3.71 -9.52
N LEU A 50 -7.41 -2.77 -10.48
CA LEU A 50 -7.34 -3.09 -11.91
C LEU A 50 -6.07 -3.88 -12.26
N THR A 51 -4.93 -3.51 -11.68
CA THR A 51 -3.66 -4.22 -11.88
C THR A 51 -3.77 -5.67 -11.42
N VAL A 52 -4.36 -5.93 -10.25
CA VAL A 52 -4.58 -7.28 -9.74
C VAL A 52 -5.49 -8.08 -10.66
N VAL A 53 -6.62 -7.50 -11.08
CA VAL A 53 -7.55 -8.16 -12.01
C VAL A 53 -6.84 -8.53 -13.31
N PHE A 54 -6.01 -7.63 -13.84
CA PHE A 54 -5.28 -7.87 -15.08
C PHE A 54 -4.21 -8.97 -14.93
N ILE A 55 -3.49 -9.01 -13.80
CA ILE A 55 -2.54 -10.07 -13.48
C ILE A 55 -3.25 -11.43 -13.42
N ILE A 56 -4.39 -11.50 -12.72
CA ILE A 56 -5.16 -12.74 -12.59
C ILE A 56 -5.72 -13.16 -13.95
N MET A 57 -6.22 -12.22 -14.75
CA MET A 57 -6.74 -12.49 -16.08
C MET A 57 -5.65 -13.02 -17.01
N GLN A 58 -4.44 -12.43 -17.00
CA GLN A 58 -3.30 -12.98 -17.74
C GLN A 58 -2.89 -14.37 -17.27
N ALA A 59 -2.99 -14.64 -15.96
CA ALA A 59 -2.67 -15.94 -15.40
C ALA A 59 -3.66 -17.05 -15.83
N VAL A 60 -4.90 -16.71 -16.19
CA VAL A 60 -5.93 -17.67 -16.62
C VAL A 60 -6.07 -17.72 -18.14
N VAL A 61 -5.94 -16.58 -18.82
CA VAL A 61 -6.15 -16.41 -20.27
C VAL A 61 -4.82 -16.49 -21.02
N ALA A 62 -3.74 -16.97 -20.39
CA ALA A 62 -2.42 -17.07 -21.02
C ALA A 62 -2.55 -17.70 -22.42
N SER A 63 -2.21 -16.90 -23.43
CA SER A 63 -2.46 -17.20 -24.84
C SER A 63 -1.78 -18.52 -25.21
N PRO A 64 -2.40 -19.39 -26.03
CA PRO A 64 -1.80 -20.65 -26.48
C PRO A 64 -0.55 -20.46 -27.36
N GLU A 65 -0.22 -19.20 -27.69
CA GLU A 65 1.01 -18.80 -28.36
C GLU A 65 2.26 -19.09 -27.49
N PRO A 66 3.41 -19.42 -28.10
CA PRO A 66 4.65 -19.66 -27.36
C PRO A 66 5.01 -18.44 -26.50
N THR A 67 5.57 -18.68 -25.31
CA THR A 67 6.06 -17.64 -24.41
C THR A 67 7.07 -16.75 -25.12
N THR A 68 6.62 -15.59 -25.61
CA THR A 68 7.50 -14.59 -26.19
C THR A 68 8.11 -13.76 -25.07
N THR A 69 9.37 -13.35 -25.22
CA THR A 69 10.08 -12.50 -24.25
C THR A 69 9.29 -11.23 -23.90
N ILE A 70 8.51 -10.71 -24.86
CA ILE A 70 7.66 -9.54 -24.68
C ILE A 70 6.53 -9.82 -23.66
N ASN A 71 5.89 -10.98 -23.75
CA ASN A 71 4.82 -11.37 -22.82
C ASN A 71 5.37 -11.55 -21.40
N SER A 72 6.56 -12.13 -21.25
CA SER A 72 7.23 -12.29 -19.94
C SER A 72 7.53 -10.94 -19.29
N VAL A 73 8.07 -10.00 -20.07
CA VAL A 73 8.38 -8.65 -19.60
C VAL A 73 7.10 -7.89 -19.24
N LEU A 74 6.06 -8.02 -20.06
CA LEU A 74 4.77 -7.37 -19.83
C LEU A 74 4.11 -7.90 -18.55
N GLY A 75 4.09 -9.22 -18.34
CA GLY A 75 3.58 -9.86 -17.12
C GLY A 75 4.33 -9.35 -15.88
N ALA A 76 5.66 -9.33 -15.92
CA ALA A 76 6.46 -8.79 -14.82
C ALA A 76 6.26 -7.29 -14.59
N ALA A 77 6.01 -6.49 -15.64
CA ALA A 77 5.74 -5.07 -15.53
C ALA A 77 4.46 -4.79 -14.71
N PHE A 78 3.46 -5.67 -14.76
CA PHE A 78 2.27 -5.52 -13.90
C PHE A 78 2.59 -5.67 -12.41
N PHE A 79 3.58 -6.48 -12.05
CA PHE A 79 4.03 -6.58 -10.65
C PHE A 79 4.77 -5.31 -10.19
N LEU A 80 5.46 -4.62 -11.10
CA LEU A 80 6.00 -3.28 -10.82
C LEU A 80 4.87 -2.28 -10.56
N LEU A 81 3.87 -2.22 -11.44
CA LEU A 81 2.70 -1.35 -11.24
C LEU A 81 1.97 -1.69 -9.93
N PHE A 82 1.83 -2.98 -9.62
CA PHE A 82 1.21 -3.43 -8.38
C PHE A 82 1.98 -2.92 -7.16
N GLY A 83 3.30 -3.13 -7.10
CA GLY A 83 4.14 -2.67 -5.99
C GLY A 83 4.06 -1.16 -5.80
N TYR A 84 4.08 -0.42 -6.91
CA TYR A 84 3.92 1.04 -6.94
C TYR A 84 2.59 1.51 -6.36
N PHE A 85 1.47 1.02 -6.90
CA PHE A 85 0.15 1.46 -6.47
C PHE A 85 -0.23 0.96 -5.08
N MET A 86 0.21 -0.24 -4.71
CA MET A 86 -0.02 -0.82 -3.39
C MET A 86 0.67 0.02 -2.31
N LEU A 87 1.92 0.42 -2.55
CA LEU A 87 2.62 1.27 -1.59
C LEU A 87 1.94 2.63 -1.43
N LEU A 88 1.63 3.31 -2.54
CA LEU A 88 0.97 4.62 -2.49
C LEU A 88 -0.38 4.53 -1.75
N TRP A 89 -1.12 3.45 -1.96
CA TRP A 89 -2.38 3.21 -1.26
C TRP A 89 -2.20 2.98 0.25
N LEU A 90 -1.20 2.18 0.65
CA LEU A 90 -0.89 1.94 2.05
C LEU A 90 -0.34 3.18 2.76
N LYS A 91 0.54 3.95 2.10
CA LYS A 91 1.07 5.20 2.64
C LYS A 91 -0.01 6.27 2.79
N ARG A 92 -0.99 6.32 1.91
CA ARG A 92 -2.17 7.19 2.07
C ARG A 92 -3.01 6.85 3.31
N ARG A 93 -3.00 5.58 3.74
CA ARG A 93 -3.67 5.12 4.97
C ARG A 93 -2.78 5.23 6.22
N ASP A 94 -1.61 5.83 6.06
CA ASP A 94 -0.67 6.08 7.15
C ASP A 94 -0.18 4.80 7.85
N ILE A 95 0.04 3.76 7.04
CA ILE A 95 0.61 2.50 7.50
C ILE A 95 2.13 2.60 7.53
N ASP A 96 2.72 2.39 8.71
CA ASP A 96 4.16 2.50 8.94
C ASP A 96 4.95 1.48 8.09
N ASN A 97 4.47 0.24 8.05
CA ASN A 97 5.10 -0.89 7.36
C ASN A 97 4.64 -1.07 5.90
N ALA A 98 4.22 0.01 5.25
CA ALA A 98 3.65 -0.04 3.90
C ALA A 98 4.54 -0.78 2.89
N ALA A 99 5.86 -0.60 2.92
CA ALA A 99 6.77 -1.25 1.99
C ALA A 99 6.82 -2.77 2.18
N LEU A 100 6.91 -3.21 3.44
CA LEU A 100 6.92 -4.63 3.78
C LEU A 100 5.60 -5.29 3.40
N LEU A 101 4.47 -4.63 3.69
CA LEU A 101 3.14 -5.11 3.29
C LEU A 101 3.00 -5.20 1.77
N SER A 102 3.46 -4.20 1.00
CA SER A 102 3.41 -4.27 -0.47
C SER A 102 4.20 -5.46 -1.01
N ILE A 103 5.39 -5.72 -0.46
CA ILE A 103 6.21 -6.88 -0.87
C ILE A 103 5.51 -8.19 -0.48
N LEU A 104 4.97 -8.30 0.74
CA LEU A 104 4.25 -9.49 1.19
C LEU A 104 3.02 -9.79 0.33
N PHE A 105 2.16 -8.79 0.09
CA PHE A 105 0.98 -8.97 -0.75
C PHE A 105 1.34 -9.24 -2.21
N GLY A 106 2.38 -8.60 -2.73
CA GLY A 106 2.86 -8.85 -4.09
C GLY A 106 3.46 -10.24 -4.25
N GLY A 107 4.22 -10.70 -3.26
CA GLY A 107 4.75 -12.06 -3.19
C GLY A 107 3.64 -13.09 -3.07
N LEU A 108 2.64 -12.84 -2.23
CA LEU A 108 1.47 -13.71 -2.11
C LEU A 108 0.69 -13.79 -3.43
N LEU A 109 0.52 -12.66 -4.13
CA LEU A 109 -0.10 -12.62 -5.45
C LEU A 109 0.72 -13.42 -6.47
N ALA A 110 2.05 -13.27 -6.47
CA ALA A 110 2.94 -14.01 -7.36
C ALA A 110 2.83 -15.52 -7.13
N VAL A 111 2.86 -15.97 -5.87
CA VAL A 111 2.65 -17.38 -5.51
C VAL A 111 1.27 -17.86 -5.97
N GLY A 112 0.21 -17.07 -5.74
CA GLY A 112 -1.14 -17.41 -6.19
C GLY A 112 -1.22 -17.59 -7.71
N VAL A 113 -0.57 -16.71 -8.47
CA VAL A 113 -0.46 -16.81 -9.93
C VAL A 113 0.30 -18.07 -10.35
N THR A 114 1.46 -18.34 -9.74
CA THR A 114 2.25 -19.53 -10.06
C THR A 114 1.48 -20.83 -9.77
N VAL A 115 0.75 -20.88 -8.65
CA VAL A 115 -0.10 -22.03 -8.30
C VAL A 115 -1.25 -22.17 -9.30
N ALA A 116 -1.92 -21.08 -9.67
CA ALA A 116 -3.00 -21.11 -10.66
C ALA A 116 -2.52 -21.59 -12.05
N LYS A 117 -1.34 -21.14 -12.49
CA LYS A 117 -0.70 -21.61 -13.73
C LYS A 117 -0.37 -23.11 -13.66
N ASN A 118 0.18 -23.59 -12.54
CA ASN A 118 0.47 -25.02 -12.34
C ASN A 118 -0.77 -25.93 -12.37
N LEU A 119 -1.92 -25.43 -11.93
CA LEU A 119 -3.18 -26.19 -11.95
C LEU A 119 -3.84 -26.18 -13.34
N SER A 120 -3.38 -25.35 -14.26
CA SER A 120 -3.96 -25.17 -15.59
C SER A 120 -3.12 -25.91 -16.62
N PRO A 121 -3.58 -27.06 -17.17
CA PRO A 121 -2.78 -27.91 -18.06
C PRO A 121 -2.45 -27.25 -19.42
N SER A 122 -3.10 -26.15 -19.75
CA SER A 122 -2.89 -25.38 -20.98
C SER A 122 -1.88 -24.24 -20.84
N ILE A 123 -1.35 -23.99 -19.65
CA ILE A 123 -0.52 -22.80 -19.37
C ILE A 123 0.90 -23.23 -19.04
N THR A 124 1.84 -22.82 -19.90
CA THR A 124 3.26 -23.02 -19.64
C THR A 124 3.77 -22.02 -18.61
N LEU A 125 4.57 -22.50 -17.66
CA LEU A 125 5.28 -21.64 -16.73
C LEU A 125 6.41 -20.93 -17.46
N ASP A 126 6.37 -19.60 -17.43
CA ASP A 126 7.43 -18.76 -17.97
C ASP A 126 8.46 -18.44 -16.86
N PRO A 127 9.66 -19.07 -16.90
CA PRO A 127 10.68 -18.85 -15.88
C PRO A 127 11.23 -17.42 -15.91
N LEU A 128 11.22 -16.76 -17.07
CA LEU A 128 11.72 -15.40 -17.21
C LEU A 128 10.80 -14.43 -16.48
N GLU A 129 9.48 -14.56 -16.65
CA GLU A 129 8.48 -13.79 -15.91
C GLU A 129 8.65 -13.97 -14.39
N LEU A 130 8.90 -15.20 -13.93
CA LEU A 130 9.07 -15.52 -12.52
C LEU A 130 10.35 -14.92 -11.92
N VAL A 131 11.45 -14.92 -12.67
CA VAL A 131 12.70 -14.28 -12.25
C VAL A 131 12.56 -12.76 -12.24
N LEU A 132 11.84 -12.18 -13.22
CA LEU A 132 11.64 -10.73 -13.31
C LEU A 132 10.62 -10.19 -12.31
N THR A 133 9.64 -10.98 -11.89
CA THR A 133 8.54 -10.49 -11.02
C THR A 133 9.03 -9.96 -9.69
N LEU A 134 9.96 -10.65 -9.03
CA LEU A 134 10.50 -10.26 -7.74
C LEU A 134 11.27 -8.92 -7.78
N PRO A 135 12.25 -8.72 -8.68
CA PRO A 135 12.95 -7.44 -8.79
C PRO A 135 12.02 -6.33 -9.26
N LEU A 136 11.08 -6.58 -10.19
CA LEU A 136 10.15 -5.55 -10.64
C LEU A 136 9.15 -5.15 -9.55
N LEU A 137 8.68 -6.09 -8.73
CA LEU A 137 7.86 -5.78 -7.55
C LEU A 137 8.59 -4.87 -6.57
N ILE A 138 9.83 -5.21 -6.22
CA ILE A 138 10.66 -4.42 -5.29
C ILE A 138 10.92 -3.03 -5.89
N LEU A 139 11.23 -2.97 -7.19
CA LEU A 139 11.44 -1.72 -7.92
C LEU A 139 10.17 -0.85 -7.89
N GLY A 140 9.00 -1.44 -8.13
CA GLY A 140 7.71 -0.75 -8.04
C GLY A 140 7.47 -0.14 -6.66
N VAL A 141 7.74 -0.91 -5.60
CA VAL A 141 7.69 -0.42 -4.22
C VAL A 141 8.66 0.73 -4.00
N PHE A 142 9.89 0.63 -4.48
CA PHE A 142 10.87 1.70 -4.36
C PHE A 142 10.42 2.98 -5.08
N LEU A 143 9.91 2.88 -6.31
CA LEU A 143 9.34 4.02 -7.05
C LEU A 143 8.18 4.65 -6.29
N GLY A 144 7.27 3.86 -5.74
CA GLY A 144 6.13 4.38 -4.98
C GLY A 144 6.60 5.21 -3.78
N ARG A 145 7.68 4.77 -3.12
CA ARG A 145 8.23 5.45 -1.95
C ARG A 145 8.87 6.77 -2.35
N LEU A 146 9.61 6.76 -3.45
CA LEU A 146 10.24 7.95 -4.01
C LEU A 146 9.20 8.99 -4.40
N VAL A 147 8.16 8.58 -5.15
CA VAL A 147 7.07 9.48 -5.58
C VAL A 147 6.32 10.06 -4.37
N PHE A 148 6.01 9.24 -3.37
CA PHE A 148 5.33 9.71 -2.17
C PHE A 148 6.17 10.75 -1.40
N ASN A 149 7.47 10.52 -1.28
CA ASN A 149 8.39 11.43 -0.58
C ASN A 149 8.64 12.73 -1.35
N HIS A 150 8.61 12.70 -2.68
CA HIS A 150 8.82 13.88 -3.53
C HIS A 150 7.53 14.64 -3.89
N SER A 151 6.37 14.20 -3.41
CA SER A 151 5.11 14.92 -3.65
C SER A 151 4.91 16.00 -2.58
N PRO A 152 4.90 17.30 -2.96
CA PRO A 152 4.76 18.44 -2.04
C PRO A 152 3.36 18.58 -1.43
#